data_AF-A0A6J4VTV3-F1
#
_entry.id   AF-A0A6J4VTV3-F1
#
_cell.length_a   1.000
_cell.length_b   1.000
_cell.length_c   1.000
_cell.angle_alpha   90.00
_cell.angle_beta   90.00
_cell.angle_gamma   90.00
#
_symmetry.space_group_name_H-M   'P 1'
#
loop_
_entity.id
_entity.type
_entity.pdbx_description
1 polymer ?
#
loop_
_entity_poly.entity_id
_entity_poly.type
_entity_poly.pdbx_seq_one_letter_code
_entity_poly.pdbx_strand_id
1 'polypeptide(L)'
;MSANGADGRRRRLGWAGRALVAAAGGAAGAAALGGVRAARRALAPPDERGGVTNRHERVGDFPERTHTPEPFRERYRLALGNERMRAGVLRFQRNWRNARDTSFADLADSEEMGEVYGRGPAPVGVDVNTGAEAAAAGAEFARRGRSFEELRDELAAIKDRTIAESERYLAEFTAAAEQRGCVVYRSSSAEDAGRYVADLCARKGIRRVAKSKSMLTEEIGLNPALEGRGLHIAETDLGEWLVQLAEERPSHIIGPALHMDRHRTAELLARATGQPLDPDDIGAQVGLARRTLREEFLTAGLGVSGANALICETGTTMIVTNEGNAELVTSLPDVHVVIVGIEKLLPTIADAMKQVRLLARSGTGQAISVYTTFISGPDRPGKEIHYVFVDNGRSAMAADPDFRSALRCIRCGACADVCPPYQVVGGHAFGYIYSGAIGL
;
A
#
# COMPACT_ATOMS: atom_id res chain seq x y z
N MET A 1 -46.98 27.34 -29.69
CA MET A 1 -46.72 28.78 -29.90
C MET A 1 -45.29 29.03 -29.44
N SER A 2 -44.35 28.97 -30.37
CA SER A 2 -43.66 30.15 -30.93
C SER A 2 -42.42 30.45 -30.07
N ALA A 3 -41.23 29.92 -30.38
CA ALA A 3 -40.33 30.25 -31.48
C ALA A 3 -39.53 31.56 -31.27
N ASN A 4 -38.24 31.44 -31.62
CA ASN A 4 -37.25 32.47 -31.99
C ASN A 4 -36.60 33.25 -30.83
N GLY A 5 -35.28 33.45 -30.78
CA GLY A 5 -34.24 33.33 -31.82
C GLY A 5 -33.56 34.69 -32.04
N ALA A 6 -32.22 34.72 -32.04
CA ALA A 6 -31.31 35.71 -32.66
C ALA A 6 -29.92 35.51 -32.02
N ASP A 7 -28.96 34.80 -32.62
CA ASP A 7 -28.03 35.20 -33.71
C ASP A 7 -27.59 36.68 -33.69
N GLY A 8 -26.27 36.91 -33.73
CA GLY A 8 -25.66 38.23 -33.58
C GLY A 8 -24.14 38.34 -33.72
N ARG A 9 -23.54 37.58 -34.64
CA ARG A 9 -22.35 37.87 -35.48
C ARG A 9 -21.33 39.00 -35.15
N ARG A 10 -20.09 38.70 -35.59
CA ARG A 10 -18.95 39.57 -36.08
C ARG A 10 -18.00 40.08 -34.98
N ARG A 11 -16.67 40.13 -35.16
CA ARG A 11 -15.82 40.39 -36.35
C ARG A 11 -14.39 39.86 -36.13
N ARG A 12 -13.75 39.48 -37.24
CA ARG A 12 -12.31 39.27 -37.39
C ARG A 12 -11.54 40.59 -37.30
N LEU A 13 -10.30 40.54 -36.85
CA LEU A 13 -9.18 41.40 -37.27
C LEU A 13 -7.91 40.56 -37.16
N GLY A 14 -7.05 40.65 -38.18
CA GLY A 14 -5.81 39.90 -38.25
C GLY A 14 -4.59 40.78 -38.51
N TRP A 15 -3.46 40.07 -38.56
CA TRP A 15 -2.23 40.35 -39.28
C TRP A 15 -1.10 41.21 -38.65
N ALA A 16 0.10 40.64 -38.86
CA ALA A 16 1.46 41.20 -38.91
C ALA A 16 2.18 41.49 -37.57
N GLY A 17 3.43 41.06 -37.35
CA GLY A 17 4.35 40.31 -38.19
C GLY A 17 5.74 40.10 -37.55
N ARG A 18 6.46 39.08 -38.06
CA ARG A 18 7.92 38.96 -38.34
C ARG A 18 8.94 39.19 -37.19
N ALA A 19 9.68 38.14 -36.79
CA ALA A 19 11.02 37.68 -37.28
C ALA A 19 12.18 38.38 -36.51
N LEU A 20 13.39 37.85 -36.19
CA LEU A 20 14.38 36.92 -36.77
C LEU A 20 15.33 36.49 -35.59
N VAL A 21 15.75 35.23 -35.39
CA VAL A 21 16.96 34.51 -35.89
C VAL A 21 18.23 34.53 -34.99
N ALA A 22 18.66 33.30 -34.61
CA ALA A 22 20.01 32.71 -34.45
C ALA A 22 21.07 33.40 -33.55
N ALA A 23 22.10 32.77 -32.97
CA ALA A 23 22.77 31.48 -33.17
C ALA A 23 23.52 31.12 -31.84
N ALA A 24 23.52 29.86 -31.38
CA ALA A 24 24.63 28.89 -31.48
C ALA A 24 25.84 29.08 -30.55
N GLY A 25 26.19 27.98 -29.86
CA GLY A 25 27.44 27.77 -29.09
C GLY A 25 27.14 27.41 -27.63
N GLY A 26 27.57 26.31 -27.03
CA GLY A 26 28.47 25.23 -27.40
C GLY A 26 28.48 24.23 -26.23
N ALA A 27 28.83 22.99 -26.54
CA ALA A 27 28.69 21.81 -25.70
C ALA A 27 29.71 21.71 -24.54
N ALA A 28 29.45 20.71 -23.68
CA ALA A 28 30.42 19.95 -22.89
C ALA A 28 31.09 20.67 -21.70
N GLY A 29 30.52 20.47 -20.51
CA GLY A 29 31.15 20.84 -19.24
C GLY A 29 30.30 20.59 -17.98
N ALA A 30 28.98 20.45 -18.10
CA ALA A 30 28.09 20.40 -16.94
C ALA A 30 27.75 18.98 -16.42
N ALA A 31 28.04 17.91 -17.17
CA ALA A 31 27.59 16.56 -16.82
C ALA A 31 28.32 15.93 -15.62
N ALA A 32 29.56 16.35 -15.31
CA ALA A 32 30.33 15.81 -14.19
C ALA A 32 30.05 16.51 -12.84
N LEU A 33 29.52 17.73 -12.85
CA LEU A 33 29.13 18.49 -11.64
C LEU A 33 27.65 18.32 -11.28
N GLY A 34 26.83 17.82 -12.22
CA GLY A 34 25.42 17.50 -12.00
C GLY A 34 25.21 16.30 -11.08
N GLY A 35 26.05 15.26 -11.20
CA GLY A 35 25.95 14.03 -10.39
C GLY A 35 26.20 14.24 -8.90
N VAL A 36 27.13 15.11 -8.53
CA VAL A 36 27.45 15.41 -7.12
C VAL A 36 26.42 16.36 -6.48
N ARG A 37 25.82 17.27 -7.27
CA ARG A 37 24.68 18.11 -6.81
C ARG A 37 23.38 17.32 -6.69
N ALA A 38 23.14 16.34 -7.57
CA ALA A 38 21.97 15.46 -7.50
C ALA A 38 22.03 14.53 -6.27
N ALA A 39 23.21 13.97 -5.96
CA ALA A 39 23.40 13.15 -4.75
C ALA A 39 23.23 13.96 -3.44
N ARG A 40 23.68 15.22 -3.39
CA ARG A 40 23.40 16.12 -2.24
C ARG A 40 21.92 16.53 -2.16
N ARG A 41 21.23 16.69 -3.30
CA ARG A 41 19.81 17.05 -3.36
C ARG A 41 18.89 15.88 -2.98
N ALA A 42 19.35 14.64 -3.18
CA ALA A 42 18.66 13.43 -2.73
C ALA A 42 18.69 13.25 -1.21
N LEU A 43 19.73 13.76 -0.54
CA LEU A 43 19.88 13.75 0.93
C LEU A 43 19.27 14.99 1.62
N ALA A 44 18.87 16.01 0.87
CA ALA A 44 18.22 17.20 1.39
C ALA A 44 16.71 16.93 1.66
N PRO A 45 16.14 17.49 2.75
CA PRO A 45 14.71 17.47 3.02
C PRO A 45 13.88 17.88 1.79
N PRO A 46 12.68 17.30 1.57
CA PRO A 46 11.87 17.55 0.37
C PRO A 46 11.59 19.03 0.08
N ASP A 47 11.49 19.85 1.12
CA ASP A 47 11.25 21.31 1.09
C ASP A 47 12.49 22.13 0.70
N GLU A 48 13.70 21.58 0.82
CA GLU A 48 14.95 22.24 0.39
C GLU A 48 15.30 21.93 -1.08
N ARG A 49 14.49 21.10 -1.74
CA ARG A 49 14.60 20.80 -3.18
C ARG A 49 13.90 21.91 -3.96
N GLY A 50 14.54 23.07 -4.10
CA GLY A 50 13.97 24.29 -4.72
C GLY A 50 12.93 24.05 -5.82
N GLY A 51 11.75 24.66 -5.63
CA GLY A 51 10.53 24.44 -6.40
C GLY A 51 10.54 25.05 -7.80
N VAL A 52 9.87 24.36 -8.72
CA VAL A 52 9.48 24.91 -10.03
C VAL A 52 8.04 25.41 -9.88
N THR A 53 7.86 26.72 -9.77
CA THR A 53 6.55 27.35 -9.81
C THR A 53 6.18 27.65 -11.26
N ASN A 54 5.10 27.03 -11.73
CA ASN A 54 4.38 27.51 -12.91
C ASN A 54 2.90 27.16 -12.75
N ARG A 55 2.14 28.03 -12.09
CA ARG A 55 0.68 28.08 -12.25
C ARG A 55 0.18 29.50 -12.07
N HIS A 56 -0.46 30.01 -13.11
CA HIS A 56 -1.19 31.26 -13.13
C HIS A 56 -2.37 31.20 -12.15
N GLU A 57 -2.41 32.14 -11.20
CA GLU A 57 -3.47 32.30 -10.20
C GLU A 57 -4.72 32.97 -10.82
N ARG A 58 -5.91 32.45 -10.50
CA ARG A 58 -7.18 33.18 -10.57
C ARG A 58 -7.63 33.49 -9.15
N VAL A 59 -8.02 34.73 -8.92
CA VAL A 59 -8.44 35.30 -7.64
C VAL A 59 -9.91 34.94 -7.34
N GLY A 60 -10.16 34.39 -6.15
CA GLY A 60 -11.49 34.18 -5.57
C GLY A 60 -11.41 33.62 -4.14
N ASP A 61 -12.06 34.30 -3.18
CA ASP A 61 -12.01 34.08 -1.73
C ASP A 61 -12.65 32.76 -1.23
N PHE A 62 -11.90 31.67 -1.29
CA PHE A 62 -12.03 30.56 -0.35
C PHE A 62 -10.63 30.24 0.19
N PRO A 63 -10.47 29.91 1.49
CA PRO A 63 -9.17 29.46 1.99
C PRO A 63 -8.86 28.11 1.35
N GLU A 64 -8.08 28.12 0.28
CA GLU A 64 -7.45 26.94 -0.26
C GLU A 64 -6.62 26.31 0.87
N ARG A 65 -7.11 25.23 1.47
CA ARG A 65 -6.24 24.31 2.20
C ARG A 65 -5.40 23.56 1.18
N THR A 66 -4.42 24.24 0.59
CA THR A 66 -3.29 23.57 -0.03
C THR A 66 -2.56 22.87 1.12
N HIS A 67 -2.61 21.53 1.15
CA HIS A 67 -1.78 20.73 2.06
C HIS A 67 -0.30 20.85 1.68
N THR A 68 0.26 22.05 1.74
CA THR A 68 1.70 22.26 1.78
C THR A 68 2.09 21.88 3.20
N PRO A 69 2.71 20.71 3.43
CA PRO A 69 3.04 20.30 4.77
C PRO A 69 4.04 21.30 5.36
N GLU A 70 3.87 21.65 6.64
CA GLU A 70 4.76 22.56 7.38
C GLU A 70 6.23 22.24 7.13
N PRO A 71 7.17 23.20 7.11
CA PRO A 71 8.59 22.92 6.86
C PRO A 71 9.11 21.74 7.70
N PHE A 72 10.00 20.91 7.14
CA PHE A 72 10.46 19.67 7.80
C PHE A 72 10.92 19.93 9.24
N ARG A 73 11.60 21.06 9.47
CA ARG A 73 12.11 21.46 10.78
C ARG A 73 11.02 21.63 11.84
N GLU A 74 9.87 22.14 11.46
CA GLU A 74 8.73 22.38 12.35
C GLU A 74 8.03 21.06 12.67
N ARG A 75 7.74 20.25 11.64
CA ARG A 75 7.22 18.88 11.82
C ARG A 75 8.15 18.04 12.70
N TYR A 76 9.46 18.15 12.50
CA TYR A 76 10.46 17.44 13.28
C TYR A 76 10.47 17.89 14.75
N ARG A 77 10.35 19.19 15.02
CA ARG A 77 10.22 19.71 16.41
C ARG A 77 8.94 19.24 17.09
N LEU A 78 7.81 19.27 16.39
CA LEU A 78 6.53 18.78 16.91
C LEU A 78 6.60 17.28 17.22
N ALA A 79 7.20 16.50 16.33
CA ALA A 79 7.42 15.07 16.54
C ALA A 79 8.34 14.77 17.73
N LEU A 80 9.44 15.53 17.88
CA LEU A 80 10.32 15.42 19.06
C LEU A 80 9.64 15.80 20.37
N GLY A 81 8.67 16.73 20.33
CA GLY A 81 7.85 17.12 21.47
C GLY A 81 6.77 16.10 21.83
N ASN A 82 6.50 15.12 20.96
CA ASN A 82 5.48 14.10 21.18
C ASN A 82 6.05 12.89 21.95
N GLU A 83 5.96 12.95 23.28
CA GLU A 83 6.44 11.87 24.15
C GLU A 83 5.77 10.51 23.87
N ARG A 84 4.50 10.50 23.42
CA ARG A 84 3.76 9.27 23.11
C ARG A 84 4.31 8.59 21.87
N MET A 85 4.60 9.37 20.82
CA MET A 85 5.22 8.86 19.61
C MET A 85 6.55 8.18 19.92
N ARG A 86 7.39 8.82 20.75
CA ARG A 86 8.66 8.22 21.21
C ARG A 86 8.44 6.94 22.01
N ALA A 87 7.54 6.93 23.00
CA ALA A 87 7.35 5.78 23.88
C ALA A 87 6.69 4.57 23.18
N GLY A 88 5.66 4.81 22.35
CA GLY A 88 4.94 3.78 21.61
C GLY A 88 5.82 3.08 20.57
N VAL A 89 6.56 3.86 19.79
CA VAL A 89 7.49 3.35 18.77
C VAL A 89 8.60 2.50 19.41
N LEU A 90 9.25 3.00 20.46
CA LEU A 90 10.32 2.26 21.14
C LEU A 90 9.84 0.93 21.76
N ARG A 91 8.62 0.90 22.31
CA ARG A 91 8.04 -0.34 22.87
C ARG A 91 7.76 -1.35 21.77
N PHE A 92 7.11 -0.92 20.69
CA PHE A 92 6.83 -1.77 19.53
C PHE A 92 8.12 -2.42 18.99
N GLN A 93 9.16 -1.61 18.78
CA GLN A 93 10.45 -2.06 18.22
C GLN A 93 11.20 -3.05 19.11
N ARG A 94 11.21 -2.84 20.43
CA ARG A 94 11.84 -3.78 21.37
C ARG A 94 11.15 -5.14 21.35
N ASN A 95 9.82 -5.12 21.40
CA ASN A 95 9.01 -6.34 21.36
C ASN A 95 9.20 -7.06 20.02
N TRP A 96 9.14 -6.32 18.91
CA TRP A 96 9.40 -6.83 17.57
C TRP A 96 10.78 -7.49 17.47
N ARG A 97 11.86 -6.82 17.91
CA ARG A 97 13.22 -7.35 17.82
C ARG A 97 13.36 -8.67 18.57
N ASN A 98 12.86 -8.71 19.80
CA ASN A 98 12.89 -9.94 20.61
C ASN A 98 12.13 -11.08 19.92
N ALA A 99 10.88 -10.83 19.50
CA ALA A 99 10.04 -11.85 18.85
C ALA A 99 10.64 -12.34 17.52
N ARG A 100 11.21 -11.41 16.75
CA ARG A 100 11.89 -11.70 15.48
C ARG A 100 13.14 -12.54 15.71
N ASP A 101 14.01 -12.13 16.62
CA ASP A 101 15.27 -12.81 16.88
C ASP A 101 15.00 -14.22 17.43
N THR A 102 13.98 -14.39 18.28
CA THR A 102 13.48 -15.72 18.68
C THR A 102 12.97 -16.52 17.48
N SER A 103 12.09 -15.94 16.65
CA SER A 103 11.57 -16.64 15.46
C SER A 103 12.66 -17.03 14.46
N PHE A 104 13.76 -16.27 14.41
CA PHE A 104 14.91 -16.59 13.58
C PHE A 104 15.83 -17.65 14.22
N ALA A 105 16.03 -17.60 15.54
CA ALA A 105 16.73 -18.66 16.27
C ALA A 105 16.00 -20.00 16.13
N ASP A 106 14.68 -20.01 16.32
CA ASP A 106 13.83 -21.20 16.15
C ASP A 106 13.95 -21.78 14.73
N LEU A 107 14.12 -20.94 13.70
CA LEU A 107 14.36 -21.42 12.33
C LEU A 107 15.74 -22.02 12.13
N ALA A 108 16.76 -21.50 12.79
CA ALA A 108 18.11 -22.06 12.76
C ALA A 108 18.16 -23.42 13.47
N ASP A 109 17.31 -23.61 14.48
CA ASP A 109 17.32 -24.75 15.40
C ASP A 109 16.21 -25.80 15.13
N SER A 110 15.21 -25.54 14.28
CA SER A 110 14.04 -26.44 14.11
C SER A 110 14.21 -27.52 13.03
N GLU A 111 14.19 -28.79 13.45
CA GLU A 111 13.85 -29.98 12.63
C GLU A 111 12.33 -30.09 12.37
N GLU A 112 11.53 -29.20 12.96
CA GLU A 112 10.08 -29.34 13.12
C GLU A 112 9.29 -28.40 12.20
N MET A 113 9.36 -28.66 10.89
CA MET A 113 8.41 -28.13 9.90
C MET A 113 7.70 -29.28 9.19
N GLY A 114 7.39 -30.35 9.92
CA GLY A 114 6.83 -31.60 9.39
C GLY A 114 5.39 -31.92 9.82
N GLU A 115 4.95 -31.56 11.02
CA GLU A 115 3.71 -32.17 11.58
C GLU A 115 2.50 -31.24 11.76
N VAL A 116 2.62 -29.91 11.70
CA VAL A 116 1.52 -29.02 12.15
C VAL A 116 0.71 -28.34 11.03
N TYR A 117 1.22 -28.14 9.80
CA TYR A 117 0.55 -27.26 8.81
C TYR A 117 0.21 -27.83 7.42
N GLY A 118 0.25 -29.16 7.25
CA GLY A 118 -0.44 -29.84 6.15
C GLY A 118 0.10 -29.61 4.73
N ARG A 119 -0.15 -30.60 3.86
CA ARG A 119 0.12 -30.49 2.42
C ARG A 119 -0.82 -29.44 1.81
N GLY A 120 -0.27 -28.51 1.03
CA GLY A 120 -1.09 -27.71 0.10
C GLY A 120 -1.85 -28.64 -0.86
N PRO A 121 -3.01 -28.20 -1.41
CA PRO A 121 -3.82 -29.06 -2.27
C PRO A 121 -3.00 -29.48 -3.50
N ALA A 122 -2.89 -30.79 -3.72
CA ALA A 122 -2.33 -31.34 -4.93
C ALA A 122 -3.32 -31.14 -6.10
N PRO A 123 -2.83 -30.91 -7.33
CA PRO A 123 -3.68 -30.88 -8.50
C PRO A 123 -4.44 -32.20 -8.66
N VAL A 124 -5.70 -32.09 -9.06
CA VAL A 124 -6.65 -33.19 -9.19
C VAL A 124 -6.10 -34.29 -10.13
N GLY A 125 -5.96 -35.51 -9.60
CA GLY A 125 -5.89 -36.75 -10.37
C GLY A 125 -4.77 -37.73 -9.99
N VAL A 126 -5.14 -38.80 -9.28
CA VAL A 126 -4.70 -40.22 -9.34
C VAL A 126 -4.45 -40.84 -7.94
N ASP A 127 -4.84 -42.11 -7.83
CA ASP A 127 -5.37 -42.91 -6.72
C ASP A 127 -4.38 -43.39 -5.61
N VAL A 128 -5.00 -43.83 -4.51
CA VAL A 128 -4.53 -44.25 -3.17
C VAL A 128 -3.41 -45.32 -3.06
N ASN A 129 -2.56 -45.29 -2.00
CA ASN A 129 -2.71 -46.10 -0.76
C ASN A 129 -1.45 -46.14 0.18
N THR A 130 -1.73 -46.29 1.48
CA THR A 130 -0.91 -46.78 2.62
C THR A 130 0.34 -46.05 3.13
N GLY A 131 0.33 -45.81 4.45
CA GLY A 131 1.39 -45.14 5.20
C GLY A 131 2.69 -45.92 5.28
N ALA A 132 3.75 -45.30 4.76
CA ALA A 132 5.15 -45.44 5.19
C ALA A 132 6.02 -44.23 4.77
N GLU A 133 5.40 -43.08 4.44
CA GLU A 133 6.10 -41.93 3.84
C GLU A 133 6.19 -40.68 4.73
N ALA A 134 5.71 -40.75 5.99
CA ALA A 134 5.82 -39.63 6.94
C ALA A 134 7.28 -39.37 7.37
N ALA A 135 8.16 -40.39 7.32
CA ALA A 135 9.57 -40.26 7.68
C ALA A 135 10.46 -39.69 6.55
N ALA A 136 10.01 -39.70 5.29
CA ALA A 136 10.83 -39.29 4.15
C ALA A 136 10.73 -37.77 3.84
N ALA A 137 9.57 -37.16 4.06
CA ALA A 137 9.34 -35.74 3.77
C ALA A 137 10.03 -34.79 4.77
N GLY A 138 10.09 -35.16 6.06
CA GLY A 138 10.84 -34.43 7.08
C GLY A 138 12.35 -34.52 6.86
N ALA A 139 12.84 -35.71 6.46
CA ALA A 139 14.24 -35.94 6.16
C ALA A 139 14.73 -35.16 4.93
N GLU A 140 13.88 -34.91 3.91
CA GLU A 140 14.32 -34.19 2.70
C GLU A 140 14.36 -32.66 2.85
N PHE A 141 13.57 -32.08 3.77
CA PHE A 141 13.60 -30.63 4.02
C PHE A 141 14.75 -30.22 4.94
N ALA A 142 15.02 -30.98 6.00
CA ALA A 142 16.17 -30.78 6.89
C ALA A 142 17.51 -31.04 6.17
N ARG A 143 17.54 -31.99 5.22
CA ARG A 143 18.72 -32.26 4.37
C ARG A 143 18.99 -31.17 3.32
N ARG A 144 18.13 -30.15 3.19
CA ARG A 144 18.25 -29.07 2.20
C ARG A 144 18.64 -27.69 2.76
N GLY A 145 18.94 -27.55 4.05
CA GLY A 145 19.72 -26.45 4.65
C GLY A 145 19.51 -25.04 4.07
N ARG A 146 18.31 -24.48 4.08
CA ARG A 146 18.07 -23.09 3.60
C ARG A 146 17.97 -22.09 4.74
N SER A 147 18.88 -21.12 4.73
CA SER A 147 18.95 -19.95 5.62
C SER A 147 17.97 -18.83 5.22
N PHE A 148 17.75 -17.89 6.12
CA PHE A 148 16.93 -16.68 5.86
C PHE A 148 17.54 -15.84 4.74
N GLU A 149 18.87 -15.70 4.74
CA GLU A 149 19.65 -14.96 3.76
C GLU A 149 19.46 -15.54 2.37
N GLU A 150 19.51 -16.86 2.22
CA GLU A 150 19.25 -17.54 0.95
C GLU A 150 17.82 -17.30 0.47
N LEU A 151 16.81 -17.41 1.35
CA LEU A 151 15.41 -17.12 0.98
C LEU A 151 15.22 -15.65 0.57
N ARG A 152 15.88 -14.72 1.27
CA ARG A 152 15.86 -13.29 0.96
C ARG A 152 16.48 -13.04 -0.43
N ASP A 153 17.63 -13.63 -0.70
CA ASP A 153 18.37 -13.44 -1.94
C ASP A 153 17.65 -14.10 -3.12
N GLU A 154 17.05 -15.28 -2.92
CA GLU A 154 16.13 -15.92 -3.87
C GLU A 154 14.95 -14.99 -4.22
N LEU A 155 14.25 -14.45 -3.21
CA LEU A 155 13.12 -13.56 -3.46
C LEU A 155 13.57 -12.25 -4.13
N ALA A 156 14.74 -11.70 -3.75
CA ALA A 156 15.29 -10.52 -4.40
C ALA A 156 15.56 -10.76 -5.88
N ALA A 157 16.16 -11.90 -6.24
CA ALA A 157 16.41 -12.28 -7.63
C ALA A 157 15.10 -12.51 -8.41
N ILE A 158 14.08 -13.10 -7.78
CA ILE A 158 12.74 -13.23 -8.37
C ILE A 158 12.15 -11.85 -8.65
N LYS A 159 12.19 -10.94 -7.66
CA LYS A 159 11.64 -9.58 -7.80
C LYS A 159 12.37 -8.81 -8.91
N ASP A 160 13.70 -8.92 -8.99
CA ASP A 160 14.49 -8.31 -10.06
C ASP A 160 14.06 -8.78 -11.45
N ARG A 161 13.94 -10.09 -11.63
CA ARG A 161 13.47 -10.67 -12.89
C ARG A 161 12.05 -10.21 -13.21
N THR A 162 11.15 -10.22 -12.22
CA THR A 162 9.76 -9.78 -12.42
C THR A 162 9.65 -8.30 -12.78
N ILE A 163 10.48 -7.44 -12.20
CA ILE A 163 10.51 -6.01 -12.54
C ILE A 163 11.08 -5.81 -13.96
N ALA A 164 12.18 -6.50 -14.29
CA ALA A 164 12.82 -6.40 -15.61
C ALA A 164 11.92 -6.89 -16.76
N GLU A 165 11.09 -7.91 -16.49
CA GLU A 165 10.15 -8.48 -17.45
C GLU A 165 8.69 -8.13 -17.10
N SER A 166 8.47 -6.97 -16.49
CA SER A 166 7.18 -6.62 -15.88
C SER A 166 6.00 -6.63 -16.84
N GLU A 167 6.17 -6.22 -18.10
CA GLU A 167 5.13 -6.34 -19.13
C GLU A 167 4.75 -7.79 -19.44
N ARG A 168 5.72 -8.72 -19.42
CA ARG A 168 5.46 -10.15 -19.63
C ARG A 168 4.63 -10.72 -18.49
N TYR A 169 5.04 -10.47 -17.24
CA TYR A 169 4.33 -10.97 -16.07
C TYR A 169 2.97 -10.29 -15.88
N LEU A 170 2.84 -9.02 -16.25
CA LEU A 170 1.54 -8.35 -16.27
C LEU A 170 0.61 -9.00 -17.29
N ALA A 171 1.08 -9.29 -18.50
CA ALA A 171 0.28 -9.99 -19.51
C ALA A 171 -0.15 -11.40 -19.05
N GLU A 172 0.75 -12.15 -18.40
CA GLU A 172 0.46 -13.46 -17.82
C GLU A 172 -0.62 -13.36 -16.72
N PHE A 173 -0.46 -12.43 -15.78
CA PHE A 173 -1.44 -12.18 -14.74
C PHE A 173 -2.79 -11.76 -15.32
N THR A 174 -2.80 -10.84 -16.29
CA THR A 174 -4.02 -10.35 -16.95
C THR A 174 -4.78 -11.51 -17.59
N ALA A 175 -4.10 -12.36 -18.36
CA ALA A 175 -4.73 -13.52 -18.98
C ALA A 175 -5.32 -14.48 -17.92
N ALA A 176 -4.57 -14.77 -16.85
CA ALA A 176 -5.03 -15.68 -15.79
C ALA A 176 -6.20 -15.11 -14.97
N ALA A 177 -6.23 -13.79 -14.75
CA ALA A 177 -7.30 -13.09 -14.03
C ALA A 177 -8.56 -12.95 -14.88
N GLU A 178 -8.44 -12.58 -16.16
CA GLU A 178 -9.58 -12.45 -17.08
C GLU A 178 -10.24 -13.80 -17.37
N GLN A 179 -9.47 -14.89 -17.46
CA GLN A 179 -10.02 -16.26 -17.54
C GLN A 179 -10.90 -16.63 -16.33
N ARG A 180 -10.71 -15.96 -15.19
CA ARG A 180 -11.50 -16.13 -13.96
C ARG A 180 -12.63 -15.10 -13.84
N GLY A 181 -12.88 -14.31 -14.87
CA GLY A 181 -13.94 -13.30 -14.88
C GLY A 181 -13.58 -12.00 -14.15
N CYS A 182 -12.29 -11.76 -13.85
CA CYS A 182 -11.84 -10.47 -13.32
C CYS A 182 -11.65 -9.45 -14.45
N VAL A 183 -11.68 -8.17 -14.08
CA VAL A 183 -11.35 -7.05 -14.98
C VAL A 183 -9.98 -6.51 -14.62
N VAL A 184 -9.10 -6.32 -15.59
CA VAL A 184 -7.79 -5.68 -15.36
C VAL A 184 -7.75 -4.31 -16.03
N TYR A 185 -7.45 -3.28 -15.23
CA TYR A 185 -7.33 -1.90 -15.66
C TYR A 185 -5.93 -1.38 -15.34
N ARG A 186 -5.29 -0.74 -16.33
CA ARG A 186 -3.99 -0.07 -16.16
C ARG A 186 -4.23 1.42 -16.02
N SER A 187 -3.73 1.96 -14.92
CA SER A 187 -3.76 3.37 -14.58
C SER A 187 -2.35 3.97 -14.68
N SER A 188 -2.26 5.11 -15.35
CA SER A 188 -0.99 5.84 -15.50
C SER A 188 -0.70 6.78 -14.32
N SER A 189 -1.72 7.22 -13.58
CA SER A 189 -1.58 8.22 -12.51
C SER A 189 -2.54 8.00 -11.35
N ALA A 190 -2.36 8.80 -10.29
CA ALA A 190 -3.28 8.87 -9.16
C ALA A 190 -4.69 9.30 -9.57
N GLU A 191 -4.80 10.34 -10.40
CA GLU A 191 -6.09 10.87 -10.87
C GLU A 191 -6.83 9.86 -11.75
N ASP A 192 -6.09 9.10 -12.54
CA ASP A 192 -6.59 8.06 -13.44
C ASP A 192 -7.21 6.89 -12.65
N ALA A 193 -6.50 6.43 -11.61
CA ALA A 193 -6.99 5.38 -10.72
C ALA A 193 -8.23 5.85 -9.94
N GLY A 194 -8.19 7.05 -9.37
CA GLY A 194 -9.33 7.62 -8.63
C GLY A 194 -10.55 7.85 -9.53
N ARG A 195 -10.36 8.27 -10.78
CA ARG A 195 -11.45 8.40 -11.76
C ARG A 195 -12.07 7.04 -12.09
N TYR A 196 -11.26 6.03 -12.38
CA TYR A 196 -11.77 4.70 -12.68
C TYR A 196 -12.68 4.15 -11.57
N VAL A 197 -12.23 4.25 -10.30
CA VAL A 197 -12.99 3.78 -9.15
C VAL A 197 -14.29 4.58 -8.96
N ALA A 198 -14.24 5.91 -9.09
CA ALA A 198 -15.43 6.75 -8.98
C ALA A 198 -16.45 6.46 -10.09
N ASP A 199 -16.00 6.30 -11.33
CA ASP A 199 -16.87 5.98 -12.46
C ASP A 199 -17.49 4.60 -12.28
N LEU A 200 -16.75 3.63 -11.72
CA LEU A 200 -17.28 2.32 -11.37
C LEU A 200 -18.39 2.43 -10.31
N CYS A 201 -18.16 3.20 -9.24
CA CYS A 201 -19.18 3.46 -8.23
C CYS A 201 -20.43 4.12 -8.85
N ALA A 202 -20.25 5.12 -9.71
CA ALA A 202 -21.35 5.82 -10.36
C ALA A 202 -22.18 4.89 -11.26
N ARG A 203 -21.54 4.06 -12.10
CA ARG A 203 -22.22 3.07 -12.96
C ARG A 203 -23.02 2.05 -12.15
N LYS A 204 -22.52 1.68 -10.97
CA LYS A 204 -23.12 0.68 -10.08
C LYS A 204 -24.12 1.27 -9.07
N GLY A 205 -24.26 2.60 -8.99
CA GLY A 205 -25.06 3.26 -7.97
C GLY A 205 -24.51 3.10 -6.54
N ILE A 206 -23.21 2.85 -6.39
CA ILE A 206 -22.55 2.64 -5.09
C ILE A 206 -22.28 3.99 -4.43
N ARG A 207 -22.63 4.10 -3.14
CA ARG A 207 -22.42 5.30 -2.31
C ARG A 207 -21.42 5.09 -1.17
N ARG A 208 -21.23 3.84 -0.72
CA ARG A 208 -20.41 3.47 0.43
C ARG A 208 -19.32 2.51 0.01
N VAL A 209 -18.10 2.79 0.47
CA VAL A 209 -16.90 2.01 0.19
C VAL A 209 -16.26 1.59 1.50
N ALA A 210 -16.12 0.29 1.70
CA ALA A 210 -15.30 -0.26 2.77
C ALA A 210 -13.89 -0.47 2.22
N LYS A 211 -12.89 0.10 2.90
CA LYS A 211 -11.49 0.03 2.45
C LYS A 211 -10.63 -0.68 3.48
N SER A 212 -9.84 -1.64 3.02
CA SER A 212 -8.74 -2.19 3.81
C SER A 212 -7.50 -1.33 3.62
N LYS A 213 -6.67 -1.27 4.65
CA LYS A 213 -5.38 -0.59 4.64
C LYS A 213 -4.54 -0.89 3.38
N SER A 214 -4.07 0.18 2.72
CA SER A 214 -3.15 0.08 1.59
C SER A 214 -2.30 1.34 1.44
N MET A 215 -0.98 1.17 1.44
CA MET A 215 -0.05 2.30 1.23
C MET A 215 -0.22 2.95 -0.14
N LEU A 216 -0.57 2.19 -1.17
CA LEU A 216 -0.74 2.75 -2.51
C LEU A 216 -1.99 3.63 -2.60
N THR A 217 -3.06 3.29 -1.89
CA THR A 217 -4.25 4.14 -1.86
C THR A 217 -4.00 5.44 -1.09
N GLU A 218 -3.12 5.41 -0.09
CA GLU A 218 -2.61 6.63 0.55
C GLU A 218 -1.73 7.42 -0.42
N GLU A 219 -0.82 6.74 -1.15
CA GLU A 219 0.10 7.33 -2.13
C GLU A 219 -0.63 8.18 -3.17
N ILE A 220 -1.77 7.69 -3.66
CA ILE A 220 -2.59 8.35 -4.68
C ILE A 220 -3.68 9.26 -4.12
N GLY A 221 -3.80 9.39 -2.79
CA GLY A 221 -4.84 10.21 -2.17
C GLY A 221 -6.26 9.75 -2.52
N LEU A 222 -6.50 8.42 -2.49
CA LEU A 222 -7.77 7.85 -2.97
C LEU A 222 -8.98 8.35 -2.16
N ASN A 223 -8.89 8.39 -0.82
CA ASN A 223 -10.05 8.76 0.01
C ASN A 223 -10.53 10.18 -0.31
N PRO A 224 -9.68 11.24 -0.26
CA PRO A 224 -10.10 12.59 -0.65
C PRO A 224 -10.65 12.68 -2.07
N ALA A 225 -10.08 11.93 -3.02
CA ALA A 225 -10.53 11.92 -4.41
C ALA A 225 -11.94 11.33 -4.60
N LEU A 226 -12.30 10.33 -3.80
CA LEU A 226 -13.63 9.72 -3.83
C LEU A 226 -14.64 10.49 -2.97
N GLU A 227 -14.23 10.99 -1.81
CA GLU A 227 -15.04 11.84 -0.92
C GLU A 227 -15.45 13.14 -1.62
N GLY A 228 -14.53 13.76 -2.38
CA GLY A 228 -14.82 14.93 -3.21
C GLY A 228 -15.87 14.69 -4.31
N ARG A 229 -16.24 13.43 -4.56
CA ARG A 229 -17.32 13.01 -5.46
C ARG A 229 -18.57 12.51 -4.73
N GLY A 230 -18.65 12.71 -3.41
CA GLY A 230 -19.82 12.38 -2.58
C GLY A 230 -19.92 10.89 -2.22
N LEU A 231 -18.81 10.15 -2.28
CA LEU A 231 -18.73 8.78 -1.76
C LEU A 231 -18.35 8.80 -0.28
N HIS A 232 -18.96 7.90 0.49
CA HIS A 232 -18.56 7.64 1.87
C HIS A 232 -17.51 6.54 1.89
N ILE A 233 -16.33 6.84 2.43
CA ILE A 233 -15.20 5.90 2.52
C ILE A 233 -14.94 5.60 3.99
N ALA A 234 -15.02 4.33 4.36
CA ALA A 234 -14.67 3.87 5.70
C ALA A 234 -13.38 3.05 5.65
N GLU A 235 -12.33 3.52 6.35
CA GLU A 235 -11.22 2.65 6.70
C GLU A 235 -11.67 1.60 7.70
N THR A 236 -11.21 0.37 7.50
CA THR A 236 -11.72 -0.79 8.25
C THR A 236 -10.68 -1.47 9.13
N ASP A 237 -9.41 -1.11 8.96
CA ASP A 237 -8.34 -1.41 9.93
C ASP A 237 -8.52 -0.45 11.12
N LEU A 238 -8.48 -0.95 12.35
CA LEU A 238 -8.76 -0.10 13.52
C LEU A 238 -7.79 1.08 13.59
N GLY A 239 -6.52 0.86 13.29
CA GLY A 239 -5.52 1.91 13.30
C GLY A 239 -5.72 2.92 12.18
N GLU A 240 -6.00 2.48 10.95
CA GLU A 240 -6.33 3.41 9.85
C GLU A 240 -7.61 4.19 10.13
N TRP A 241 -8.62 3.56 10.73
CA TRP A 241 -9.86 4.25 11.08
C TRP A 241 -9.63 5.34 12.14
N LEU A 242 -8.82 5.07 13.17
CA LEU A 242 -8.44 6.08 14.16
C LEU A 242 -7.67 7.25 13.52
N VAL A 243 -6.77 6.95 12.59
CA VAL A 243 -6.03 7.96 11.82
C VAL A 243 -6.97 8.78 10.92
N GLN A 244 -7.94 8.14 10.28
CA GLN A 244 -8.98 8.80 9.49
C GLN A 244 -9.83 9.74 10.36
N LEU A 245 -10.31 9.28 11.52
CA LEU A 245 -11.08 10.10 12.48
C LEU A 245 -10.27 11.27 13.04
N ALA A 246 -8.96 11.13 13.12
CA ALA A 246 -8.06 12.19 13.56
C ALA A 246 -7.66 13.17 12.45
N GLU A 247 -8.04 12.91 11.19
CA GLU A 247 -7.55 13.62 10.00
C GLU A 247 -6.01 13.64 9.91
N GLU A 248 -5.38 12.55 10.34
CA GLU A 248 -3.92 12.39 10.36
C GLU A 248 -3.44 11.45 9.24
N ARG A 249 -2.12 11.32 9.10
CA ARG A 249 -1.51 10.28 8.24
C ARG A 249 -1.06 9.09 9.08
N PRO A 250 -0.90 7.89 8.50
CA PRO A 250 -0.35 6.76 9.23
C PRO A 250 1.10 7.04 9.66
N SER A 251 1.43 6.67 10.89
CA SER A 251 2.78 6.84 11.46
C SER A 251 3.71 5.65 11.20
N HIS A 252 3.16 4.50 10.82
CA HIS A 252 3.90 3.29 10.51
C HIS A 252 3.16 2.43 9.48
N ILE A 253 3.91 1.72 8.64
CA ILE A 253 3.33 0.85 7.60
C ILE A 253 2.61 -0.39 8.14
N ILE A 254 2.93 -0.89 9.33
CA ILE A 254 2.20 -2.00 9.97
C ILE A 254 1.20 -1.48 11.01
N GLY A 255 1.60 -0.51 11.83
CA GLY A 255 0.80 0.01 12.95
C GLY A 255 0.49 1.50 12.77
N PRO A 256 -0.50 1.87 11.95
CA PRO A 256 -0.71 3.26 11.53
C PRO A 256 -0.92 4.23 12.69
N ALA A 257 -1.60 3.80 13.77
CA ALA A 257 -1.90 4.60 14.96
C ALA A 257 -0.92 4.41 16.15
N LEU A 258 0.32 3.93 15.93
CA LEU A 258 1.28 3.64 17.03
C LEU A 258 1.61 4.83 17.96
N HIS A 259 1.38 6.06 17.51
CA HIS A 259 1.60 7.28 18.28
C HIS A 259 0.39 7.67 19.15
N MET A 260 -0.73 6.96 19.05
CA MET A 260 -1.95 7.22 19.83
C MET A 260 -1.99 6.34 21.08
N ASP A 261 -2.53 6.88 22.17
CA ASP A 261 -2.76 6.14 23.40
C ASP A 261 -4.26 5.90 23.65
N ARG A 262 -4.57 5.08 24.65
CA ARG A 262 -5.95 4.68 24.97
C ARG A 262 -6.87 5.85 25.34
N HIS A 263 -6.32 6.96 25.87
CA HIS A 263 -7.09 8.17 26.14
C HIS A 263 -7.52 8.86 24.85
N ARG A 264 -6.56 9.08 23.94
CA ARG A 264 -6.86 9.68 22.62
C ARG A 264 -7.80 8.80 21.81
N THR A 265 -7.62 7.49 21.86
CA THR A 265 -8.49 6.51 21.21
C THR A 265 -9.92 6.62 21.74
N ALA A 266 -10.14 6.58 23.06
CA ALA A 266 -11.46 6.72 23.66
C ALA A 266 -12.15 8.03 23.24
N GLU A 267 -11.42 9.14 23.25
CA GLU A 267 -11.93 10.44 22.82
C GLU A 267 -12.35 10.47 21.34
N LEU A 268 -11.53 9.94 20.43
CA LEU A 268 -11.84 9.88 19.00
C LEU A 268 -13.08 9.04 18.74
N LEU A 269 -13.13 7.84 19.34
CA LEU A 269 -14.26 6.94 19.21
C LEU A 269 -15.55 7.57 19.79
N ALA A 270 -15.47 8.16 20.98
CA ALA A 270 -16.62 8.80 21.61
C ALA A 270 -17.16 9.97 20.80
N ARG A 271 -16.29 10.78 20.19
CA ARG A 271 -16.71 11.84 19.27
C ARG A 271 -17.37 11.30 18.00
N ALA A 272 -16.80 10.25 17.42
CA ALA A 272 -17.29 9.66 16.17
C ALA A 272 -18.66 8.99 16.34
N THR A 273 -18.90 8.34 17.48
CA THR A 273 -20.13 7.55 17.71
C THR A 273 -21.13 8.19 18.65
N GLY A 274 -20.76 9.29 19.33
CA GLY A 274 -21.56 9.92 20.38
C GLY A 274 -21.70 9.10 21.66
N GLN A 275 -20.88 8.06 21.86
CA GLN A 275 -20.94 7.18 23.04
C GLN A 275 -19.74 7.42 23.96
N PRO A 276 -19.94 7.81 25.23
CA PRO A 276 -18.83 8.00 26.15
C PRO A 276 -18.10 6.67 26.39
N LEU A 277 -16.77 6.75 26.50
CA LEU A 277 -15.90 5.60 26.73
C LEU A 277 -14.95 5.89 27.87
N ASP A 278 -14.73 4.89 28.71
CA ASP A 278 -13.66 4.91 29.70
C ASP A 278 -12.31 4.69 28.99
N PRO A 279 -11.34 5.63 29.09
CA PRO A 279 -9.99 5.44 28.57
C PRO A 279 -9.27 4.19 29.05
N ASP A 280 -9.58 3.69 30.25
CA ASP A 280 -8.92 2.52 30.82
C ASP A 280 -9.61 1.19 30.46
N ASP A 281 -10.84 1.23 29.91
CA ASP A 281 -11.55 0.05 29.38
C ASP A 281 -11.26 -0.16 27.89
N ILE A 282 -10.10 -0.78 27.60
CA ILE A 282 -9.68 -1.12 26.23
C ILE A 282 -10.69 -2.08 25.57
N GLY A 283 -11.32 -2.96 26.34
CA GLY A 283 -12.30 -3.92 25.83
C GLY A 283 -13.55 -3.22 25.29
N ALA A 284 -14.06 -2.23 26.01
CA ALA A 284 -15.18 -1.41 25.58
C ALA A 284 -14.83 -0.59 24.33
N GLN A 285 -13.64 0.01 24.26
CA GLN A 285 -13.19 0.78 23.10
C GLN A 285 -13.15 -0.08 21.83
N VAL A 286 -12.48 -1.22 21.87
CA VAL A 286 -12.41 -2.16 20.73
C VAL A 286 -13.79 -2.73 20.41
N GLY A 287 -14.60 -3.02 21.43
CA GLY A 287 -15.97 -3.48 21.27
C GLY A 287 -16.86 -2.48 20.51
N LEU A 288 -16.74 -1.19 20.83
CA LEU A 288 -17.47 -0.12 20.13
C LEU A 288 -17.01 0.02 18.68
N ALA A 289 -15.69 0.05 18.45
CA ALA A 289 -15.13 0.09 17.10
C ALA A 289 -15.64 -1.08 16.25
N ARG A 290 -15.59 -2.30 16.81
CA ARG A 290 -16.08 -3.52 16.15
C ARG A 290 -17.56 -3.47 15.82
N ARG A 291 -18.41 -2.83 16.64
CA ARG A 291 -19.85 -2.66 16.34
C ARG A 291 -20.04 -1.64 15.22
N THR A 292 -19.37 -0.51 15.32
CA THR A 292 -19.46 0.60 14.35
C THR A 292 -19.01 0.15 12.95
N LEU A 293 -17.82 -0.43 12.84
CA LEU A 293 -17.28 -0.89 11.55
C LEU A 293 -18.11 -2.03 10.93
N ARG A 294 -18.88 -2.79 11.74
CA ARG A 294 -19.76 -3.85 11.21
C ARG A 294 -20.83 -3.32 10.28
N GLU A 295 -21.37 -2.14 10.56
CA GLU A 295 -22.37 -1.49 9.71
C GLU A 295 -21.73 -1.04 8.38
N GLU A 296 -20.50 -0.55 8.42
CA GLU A 296 -19.74 -0.17 7.23
C GLU A 296 -19.50 -1.37 6.30
N PHE A 297 -19.04 -2.51 6.86
CA PHE A 297 -18.84 -3.73 6.07
C PHE A 297 -20.13 -4.24 5.42
N LEU A 298 -21.24 -4.24 6.16
CA LEU A 298 -22.52 -4.82 5.70
C LEU A 298 -23.26 -3.92 4.71
N THR A 299 -22.96 -2.61 4.69
CA THR A 299 -23.66 -1.65 3.83
C THR A 299 -22.81 -1.08 2.69
N ALA A 300 -21.52 -1.43 2.63
CA ALA A 300 -20.65 -1.07 1.53
C ALA A 300 -21.03 -1.80 0.24
N GLY A 301 -21.18 -1.04 -0.86
CA GLY A 301 -21.38 -1.61 -2.19
C GLY A 301 -20.07 -1.92 -2.91
N LEU A 302 -18.95 -1.35 -2.44
CA LEU A 302 -17.60 -1.57 -2.95
C LEU A 302 -16.65 -1.90 -1.80
N GLY A 303 -15.86 -2.95 -1.97
CA GLY A 303 -14.66 -3.23 -1.19
C GLY A 303 -13.42 -2.74 -1.93
N VAL A 304 -12.52 -2.01 -1.26
CA VAL A 304 -11.22 -1.62 -1.82
C VAL A 304 -10.10 -2.24 -1.01
N SER A 305 -9.18 -2.93 -1.67
CA SER A 305 -7.99 -3.48 -1.02
C SER A 305 -6.70 -3.15 -1.78
N GLY A 306 -5.58 -3.30 -1.07
CA GLY A 306 -4.27 -3.51 -1.71
C GLY A 306 -3.98 -5.00 -1.90
N ALA A 307 -2.71 -5.32 -2.12
CA ALA A 307 -2.19 -6.68 -2.08
C ALA A 307 -0.74 -6.73 -1.56
N ASN A 308 -0.40 -7.82 -0.88
CA ASN A 308 0.99 -8.13 -0.54
C ASN A 308 1.74 -8.70 -1.75
N ALA A 309 1.07 -9.52 -2.56
CA ALA A 309 1.54 -9.97 -3.87
C ALA A 309 0.36 -10.28 -4.80
N LEU A 310 0.63 -10.28 -6.10
CA LEU A 310 -0.24 -10.80 -7.16
C LEU A 310 0.48 -11.96 -7.85
N ILE A 311 -0.15 -13.13 -7.91
CA ILE A 311 0.47 -14.34 -8.48
C ILE A 311 0.07 -14.47 -9.95
N CYS A 312 1.06 -14.45 -10.85
CA CYS A 312 0.88 -14.40 -12.29
C CYS A 312 0.23 -15.69 -12.83
N GLU A 313 0.76 -16.86 -12.44
CA GLU A 313 0.32 -18.15 -12.99
C GLU A 313 -1.17 -18.46 -12.74
N THR A 314 -1.77 -17.86 -11.70
CA THR A 314 -3.16 -18.12 -11.28
C THR A 314 -4.06 -16.88 -11.26
N GLY A 315 -3.54 -15.68 -11.55
CA GLY A 315 -4.33 -14.45 -11.44
C GLY A 315 -4.85 -14.21 -10.01
N THR A 316 -4.04 -14.54 -9.00
CA THR A 316 -4.47 -14.58 -7.58
C THR A 316 -3.97 -13.37 -6.80
N THR A 317 -4.81 -12.80 -5.95
CA THR A 317 -4.42 -11.80 -4.94
C THR A 317 -3.97 -12.49 -3.66
N MET A 318 -2.81 -12.12 -3.12
CA MET A 318 -2.39 -12.50 -1.76
C MET A 318 -2.47 -11.30 -0.82
N ILE A 319 -3.22 -11.44 0.27
CA ILE A 319 -3.35 -10.45 1.34
C ILE A 319 -2.91 -11.07 2.66
N VAL A 320 -2.11 -10.35 3.44
CA VAL A 320 -1.61 -10.77 4.74
C VAL A 320 -2.06 -9.77 5.79
N THR A 321 -2.85 -10.23 6.77
CA THR A 321 -3.43 -9.36 7.82
C THR A 321 -3.36 -10.00 9.21
N ASN A 322 -3.67 -9.20 10.23
CA ASN A 322 -3.73 -9.63 11.63
C ASN A 322 -5.11 -9.49 12.27
N GLU A 323 -6.06 -8.81 11.62
CA GLU A 323 -7.33 -8.38 12.24
C GLU A 323 -8.58 -8.96 11.56
N GLY A 324 -8.46 -9.61 10.40
CA GLY A 324 -9.58 -10.26 9.69
C GLY A 324 -10.53 -9.30 8.96
N ASN A 325 -10.28 -7.99 9.02
CA ASN A 325 -11.10 -6.96 8.40
C ASN A 325 -11.03 -6.98 6.86
N ALA A 326 -9.86 -7.29 6.30
CA ALA A 326 -9.70 -7.34 4.84
C ALA A 326 -10.56 -8.46 4.22
N GLU A 327 -10.76 -9.57 4.92
CA GLU A 327 -11.62 -10.67 4.49
C GLU A 327 -13.08 -10.19 4.39
N LEU A 328 -13.53 -9.33 5.31
CA LEU A 328 -14.86 -8.71 5.23
C LEU A 328 -14.96 -7.72 4.06
N VAL A 329 -13.93 -6.88 3.87
CA VAL A 329 -13.85 -5.93 2.74
C VAL A 329 -13.88 -6.63 1.39
N THR A 330 -13.18 -7.75 1.26
CA THR A 330 -13.03 -8.47 0.00
C THR A 330 -14.16 -9.46 -0.25
N SER A 331 -14.83 -9.96 0.79
CA SER A 331 -15.87 -10.98 0.66
C SER A 331 -17.27 -10.40 0.55
N LEU A 332 -17.62 -9.42 1.40
CA LEU A 332 -19.02 -8.99 1.55
C LEU A 332 -19.52 -8.12 0.39
N PRO A 333 -18.84 -7.06 -0.05
CA PRO A 333 -19.31 -6.23 -1.16
C PRO A 333 -19.41 -7.01 -2.48
N ASP A 334 -20.38 -6.65 -3.32
CA ASP A 334 -20.57 -7.27 -4.65
C ASP A 334 -19.52 -6.80 -5.67
N VAL A 335 -18.84 -5.69 -5.40
CA VAL A 335 -17.71 -5.22 -6.20
C VAL A 335 -16.48 -5.15 -5.30
N HIS A 336 -15.37 -5.72 -5.76
CA HIS A 336 -14.07 -5.63 -5.10
C HIS A 336 -13.05 -5.02 -6.07
N VAL A 337 -12.39 -3.94 -5.65
CA VAL A 337 -11.29 -3.33 -6.38
C VAL A 337 -9.98 -3.56 -5.64
N VAL A 338 -9.02 -4.17 -6.32
CA VAL A 338 -7.64 -4.36 -5.86
C VAL A 338 -6.75 -3.29 -6.51
N ILE A 339 -6.26 -2.33 -5.72
CA ILE A 339 -5.38 -1.26 -6.20
C ILE A 339 -3.93 -1.62 -5.86
N VAL A 340 -3.12 -1.80 -6.90
CA VAL A 340 -1.78 -2.40 -6.80
C VAL A 340 -0.80 -1.74 -7.75
N GLY A 341 0.49 -1.80 -7.41
CA GLY A 341 1.56 -1.47 -8.34
C GLY A 341 2.13 -2.73 -9.01
N ILE A 342 2.76 -2.56 -10.16
CA ILE A 342 3.34 -3.67 -10.94
C ILE A 342 4.43 -4.43 -10.18
N GLU A 343 5.07 -3.79 -9.19
CA GLU A 343 6.09 -4.39 -8.34
C GLU A 343 5.55 -5.49 -7.42
N LYS A 344 4.22 -5.63 -7.32
CA LYS A 344 3.57 -6.67 -6.51
C LYS A 344 3.46 -8.02 -7.22
N LEU A 345 3.76 -8.09 -8.52
CA LEU A 345 3.71 -9.34 -9.27
C LEU A 345 4.78 -10.32 -8.77
N LEU A 346 4.38 -11.57 -8.61
CA LEU A 346 5.23 -12.73 -8.39
C LEU A 346 4.85 -13.81 -9.41
N PRO A 347 5.81 -14.53 -10.00
CA PRO A 347 5.51 -15.52 -11.03
C PRO A 347 4.60 -16.64 -10.52
N THR A 348 4.97 -17.25 -9.37
CA THR A 348 4.33 -18.48 -8.87
C THR A 348 3.86 -18.36 -7.42
N ILE A 349 2.94 -19.24 -7.01
CA ILE A 349 2.55 -19.43 -5.60
C ILE A 349 3.78 -19.81 -4.76
N ALA A 350 4.70 -20.59 -5.30
CA ALA A 350 5.94 -20.95 -4.61
C ALA A 350 6.82 -19.71 -4.30
N ASP A 351 6.79 -18.69 -5.14
CA ASP A 351 7.47 -17.41 -4.87
C ASP A 351 6.71 -16.57 -3.84
N ALA A 352 5.37 -16.57 -3.91
CA ALA A 352 4.54 -15.95 -2.88
C ALA A 352 4.79 -16.56 -1.49
N MET A 353 4.97 -17.89 -1.40
CA MET A 353 5.31 -18.56 -0.13
C MET A 353 6.67 -18.11 0.43
N LYS A 354 7.66 -17.83 -0.42
CA LYS A 354 8.94 -17.23 0.04
C LYS A 354 8.68 -15.86 0.65
N GLN A 355 7.86 -15.03 0.01
CA GLN A 355 7.48 -13.73 0.56
C GLN A 355 6.71 -13.85 1.89
N VAL A 356 5.77 -14.79 2.03
CA VAL A 356 5.06 -15.03 3.31
C VAL A 356 6.05 -15.36 4.43
N ARG A 357 7.01 -16.25 4.15
CA ARG A 357 8.03 -16.65 5.13
C ARG A 357 8.88 -15.46 5.60
N LEU A 358 9.25 -14.56 4.69
CA LEU A 358 10.07 -13.40 5.00
C LEU A 358 9.26 -12.28 5.66
N LEU A 359 8.02 -12.04 5.20
CA LEU A 359 7.20 -10.89 5.57
C LEU A 359 6.84 -10.86 7.06
N ALA A 360 6.22 -11.92 7.58
CA ALA A 360 5.73 -11.95 8.96
C ALA A 360 6.89 -11.89 9.97
N ARG A 361 7.98 -12.61 9.69
CA ARG A 361 9.17 -12.59 10.54
C ARG A 361 9.84 -11.23 10.53
N SER A 362 9.98 -10.64 9.34
CA SER A 362 10.58 -9.32 9.21
C SER A 362 9.70 -8.22 9.80
N GLY A 363 8.37 -8.32 9.71
CA GLY A 363 7.48 -7.22 10.08
C GLY A 363 6.94 -7.27 11.49
N THR A 364 6.60 -8.46 12.00
CA THR A 364 5.99 -8.63 13.32
C THR A 364 6.75 -9.61 14.20
N GLY A 365 7.81 -10.24 13.68
CA GLY A 365 8.52 -11.30 14.39
C GLY A 365 7.65 -12.55 14.59
N GLN A 366 6.66 -12.77 13.72
CA GLN A 366 5.80 -13.96 13.76
C GLN A 366 6.26 -14.98 12.72
N ALA A 367 6.10 -16.27 13.02
CA ALA A 367 6.36 -17.34 12.04
C ALA A 367 5.46 -17.21 10.80
N ILE A 368 4.20 -16.81 10.99
CA ILE A 368 3.22 -16.44 9.97
C ILE A 368 2.23 -15.43 10.59
N SER A 369 1.62 -14.58 9.76
CA SER A 369 0.55 -13.67 10.18
C SER A 369 -0.74 -14.43 10.53
N VAL A 370 -1.67 -13.80 11.26
CA VAL A 370 -2.93 -14.46 11.66
C VAL A 370 -3.77 -14.88 10.44
N TYR A 371 -3.83 -14.04 9.41
CA TYR A 371 -4.54 -14.34 8.16
C TYR A 371 -3.61 -14.17 6.97
N THR A 372 -3.59 -15.19 6.09
CA THR A 372 -2.93 -15.15 4.78
C THR A 372 -3.94 -15.64 3.75
N THR A 373 -4.56 -14.70 3.05
CA THR A 373 -5.74 -14.93 2.21
C THR A 373 -5.37 -14.87 0.74
N PHE A 374 -5.83 -15.88 -0.02
CA PHE A 374 -5.64 -16.00 -1.46
C PHE A 374 -6.99 -15.90 -2.17
N ILE A 375 -7.15 -14.90 -3.04
CA ILE A 375 -8.40 -14.64 -3.77
C ILE A 375 -8.15 -14.85 -5.26
N SER A 376 -8.83 -15.81 -5.86
CA SER A 376 -8.65 -16.21 -7.27
C SER A 376 -9.96 -16.05 -8.04
N GLY A 377 -10.34 -14.80 -8.31
CA GLY A 377 -11.59 -14.46 -8.98
C GLY A 377 -12.81 -14.38 -8.06
N PRO A 378 -13.98 -14.02 -8.62
CA PRO A 378 -15.22 -13.90 -7.87
C PRO A 378 -15.64 -15.23 -7.22
N ASP A 379 -16.15 -15.16 -5.98
CA ASP A 379 -16.57 -16.33 -5.19
C ASP A 379 -18.06 -16.72 -5.37
N ARG A 380 -18.84 -15.85 -6.02
CA ARG A 380 -20.27 -16.03 -6.25
C ARG A 380 -20.74 -15.35 -7.54
N PRO A 381 -21.85 -15.80 -8.14
CA PRO A 381 -22.47 -15.10 -9.27
C PRO A 381 -22.79 -13.64 -8.94
N GLY A 382 -22.52 -12.75 -9.88
CA GLY A 382 -22.78 -11.31 -9.75
C GLY A 382 -21.70 -10.51 -9.01
N LYS A 383 -20.74 -11.18 -8.36
CA LYS A 383 -19.58 -10.49 -7.79
C LYS A 383 -18.58 -10.12 -8.87
N GLU A 384 -18.03 -8.91 -8.80
CA GLU A 384 -17.02 -8.40 -9.73
C GLU A 384 -15.72 -8.09 -9.00
N ILE A 385 -14.59 -8.50 -9.60
CA ILE A 385 -13.25 -8.16 -9.11
C ILE A 385 -12.53 -7.36 -10.18
N HIS A 386 -12.04 -6.18 -9.80
CA HIS A 386 -11.26 -5.30 -10.67
C HIS A 386 -9.85 -5.12 -10.11
N TYR A 387 -8.84 -5.42 -10.93
CA TYR A 387 -7.45 -5.08 -10.64
C TYR A 387 -7.12 -3.74 -11.27
N VAL A 388 -6.71 -2.76 -10.46
CA VAL A 388 -6.26 -1.44 -10.92
C VAL A 388 -4.76 -1.37 -10.69
N PHE A 389 -3.99 -1.62 -11.76
CA PHE A 389 -2.54 -1.46 -11.76
C PHE A 389 -2.18 0.01 -11.89
N VAL A 390 -1.51 0.57 -10.91
CA VAL A 390 -1.11 1.98 -10.89
C VAL A 390 0.39 2.08 -11.12
N ASP A 391 0.81 2.80 -12.18
CA ASP A 391 2.22 3.11 -12.39
C ASP A 391 2.71 4.14 -11.37
N ASN A 392 2.18 5.37 -11.42
CA ASN A 392 2.54 6.47 -10.52
C ASN A 392 4.06 6.63 -10.33
N GLY A 393 4.85 6.48 -11.41
CA GLY A 393 6.31 6.62 -11.40
C GLY A 393 7.09 5.31 -11.19
N ARG A 394 6.42 4.17 -11.02
CA ARG A 394 7.08 2.86 -10.87
C ARG A 394 7.90 2.45 -12.09
N SER A 395 7.43 2.72 -13.31
CA SER A 395 8.18 2.44 -14.53
C SER A 395 9.47 3.27 -14.60
N ALA A 396 9.41 4.55 -14.21
CA ALA A 396 10.60 5.40 -14.13
C ALA A 396 11.57 4.90 -13.06
N MET A 397 11.06 4.49 -11.89
CA MET A 397 11.83 3.91 -10.81
C MET A 397 12.49 2.57 -11.20
N ALA A 398 11.81 1.74 -11.99
CA ALA A 398 12.35 0.47 -12.48
C ALA A 398 13.49 0.67 -13.48
N ALA A 399 13.42 1.73 -14.30
CA ALA A 399 14.46 2.08 -15.26
C ALA A 399 15.71 2.71 -14.59
N ASP A 400 15.57 3.23 -13.37
CA ASP A 400 16.67 3.88 -12.65
C ASP A 400 17.49 2.85 -11.84
N PRO A 401 18.78 2.65 -12.16
CA PRO A 401 19.66 1.72 -11.44
C PRO A 401 19.76 1.98 -9.93
N ASP A 402 19.64 3.24 -9.50
CA ASP A 402 19.79 3.64 -8.10
C ASP A 402 18.50 3.37 -7.31
N PHE A 403 17.33 3.42 -7.95
CA PHE A 403 16.04 3.28 -7.28
C PHE A 403 15.32 1.96 -7.54
N ARG A 404 15.65 1.20 -8.58
CA ARG A 404 14.95 -0.05 -8.94
C ARG A 404 14.91 -1.07 -7.80
N SER A 405 15.94 -1.12 -6.96
CA SER A 405 16.02 -2.06 -5.84
C SER A 405 14.92 -1.83 -4.79
N ALA A 406 14.43 -0.60 -4.64
CA ALA A 406 13.36 -0.28 -3.71
C ALA A 406 11.98 -0.85 -4.15
N LEU A 407 11.81 -1.23 -5.43
CA LEU A 407 10.64 -1.98 -5.89
C LEU A 407 10.63 -3.44 -5.40
N ARG A 408 11.75 -3.94 -4.85
CA ARG A 408 11.81 -5.26 -4.18
C ARG A 408 11.07 -5.28 -2.85
N CYS A 409 10.73 -4.11 -2.31
CA CYS A 409 10.13 -3.98 -0.99
C CYS A 409 8.88 -4.88 -0.82
N ILE A 410 8.91 -5.74 0.20
CA ILE A 410 7.77 -6.59 0.58
C ILE A 410 6.81 -5.90 1.55
N ARG A 411 7.06 -4.62 1.88
CA ARG A 411 6.27 -3.78 2.80
C ARG A 411 6.19 -4.34 4.23
N CYS A 412 7.29 -4.91 4.72
CA CYS A 412 7.39 -5.45 6.08
C CYS A 412 7.61 -4.39 7.18
N GLY A 413 7.98 -3.15 6.87
CA GLY A 413 8.24 -2.13 7.90
C GLY A 413 9.54 -2.28 8.68
N ALA A 414 10.27 -3.39 8.54
CA ALA A 414 11.54 -3.64 9.25
C ALA A 414 12.56 -2.50 9.11
N CYS A 415 12.60 -1.82 7.95
CA CYS A 415 13.49 -0.69 7.72
C CYS A 415 13.17 0.52 8.62
N ALA A 416 11.90 0.74 8.97
CA ALA A 416 11.52 1.76 9.94
C ALA A 416 11.99 1.36 11.34
N ASP A 417 11.88 0.08 11.71
CA ASP A 417 12.24 -0.40 13.04
C ASP A 417 13.75 -0.34 13.33
N VAL A 418 14.60 -0.45 12.30
CA VAL A 418 16.06 -0.29 12.44
C VAL A 418 16.54 1.14 12.21
N CYS A 419 15.68 2.05 11.73
CA CYS A 419 16.06 3.42 11.37
C CYS A 419 16.22 4.31 12.61
N PRO A 420 17.43 4.79 12.96
CA PRO A 420 17.64 5.57 14.19
C PRO A 420 16.80 6.85 14.28
N PRO A 421 16.65 7.66 13.20
CA PRO A 421 15.72 8.80 13.23
C PRO A 421 14.28 8.38 13.53
N TYR A 422 13.77 7.33 12.88
CA TYR A 422 12.40 6.85 13.11
C TYR A 422 12.19 6.39 14.56
N GLN A 423 13.17 5.75 15.18
CA GLN A 423 13.11 5.35 16.60
C GLN A 423 12.96 6.53 17.56
N VAL A 424 13.41 7.72 17.15
CA VAL A 424 13.35 8.93 17.98
C VAL A 424 12.09 9.74 17.70
N VAL A 425 11.71 9.91 16.42
CA VAL A 425 10.67 10.87 16.00
C VAL A 425 9.49 10.26 15.24
N GLY A 426 9.41 8.94 15.09
CA GLY A 426 8.32 8.26 14.38
C GLY A 426 8.18 8.62 12.90
N GLY A 427 7.10 8.16 12.27
CA GLY A 427 6.91 8.28 10.81
C GLY A 427 6.46 9.65 10.33
N HIS A 428 5.75 10.44 11.15
CA HIS A 428 5.21 11.74 10.74
C HIS A 428 6.30 12.76 10.38
N ALA A 429 7.50 12.62 10.95
CA ALA A 429 8.63 13.49 10.63
C ALA A 429 9.12 13.34 9.18
N PHE A 430 8.94 12.16 8.56
CA PHE A 430 9.44 11.88 7.20
C PHE A 430 8.66 12.61 6.10
N GLY A 431 7.57 13.32 6.44
CA GLY A 431 6.94 14.35 5.60
C GLY A 431 6.20 13.85 4.35
N TYR A 432 6.31 12.55 4.04
CA TYR A 432 5.65 11.92 2.91
C TYR A 432 4.94 10.64 3.36
N ILE A 433 4.25 9.97 2.42
CA ILE A 433 3.38 8.82 2.68
C ILE A 433 4.18 7.60 3.18
N TYR A 434 5.44 7.51 2.80
CA TYR A 434 6.34 6.45 3.25
C TYR A 434 7.14 6.89 4.49
N SER A 435 6.91 6.20 5.61
CA SER A 435 7.71 6.34 6.83
C SER A 435 9.00 5.52 6.71
N GLY A 436 10.17 6.17 6.81
CA GLY A 436 11.48 5.51 6.81
C GLY A 436 12.11 5.30 5.43
N ALA A 437 13.37 4.84 5.43
CA ALA A 437 14.11 4.55 4.20
C ALA A 437 13.67 3.17 3.66
N ILE A 438 12.91 3.16 2.57
CA ILE A 438 12.64 1.94 1.82
C ILE A 438 13.98 1.39 1.33
N GLY A 439 14.34 0.18 1.75
CA GLY A 439 15.55 -0.50 1.27
C GLY A 439 16.85 -0.06 1.95
N LEU A 440 16.82 0.32 3.24
CA LEU A 440 18.01 0.19 4.10
C LEU A 440 18.51 -1.25 4.14
#